data_AF-U6KK77-F1
#
_entry.id   AF-U6KK77-F1
#
_cell.length_a   1.000
_cell.length_b   1.000
_cell.length_c   1.000
_cell.angle_alpha   90.00
_cell.angle_beta   90.00
_cell.angle_gamma   90.00
#
_symmetry.space_group_name_H-M   'P 1'
#
loop_
_entity.id
_entity.type
_entity.pdbx_description
1 polymer ?
#
loop_
_entity_poly.entity_id
_entity_poly.type
_entity_poly.pdbx_seq_one_letter_code
_entity_poly.pdbx_strand_id
1 'polypeptide(L)'
;MDKHLEILAKVHVETRFFKLNAEKAPFFSAKLRVWQLPTLALFRSGVSVHSIIGFAELANKDNFKTKTLERLLKKYGVCEDPLRQISSGSEDSDEDK
;
A
#
# COMPACT_ATOMS: atom_id res chain seq x y z
N MET A 1 -4.40 7.87 -9.70
CA MET A 1 -4.08 7.29 -8.36
C MET A 1 -5.22 7.46 -7.36
N ASP A 2 -5.59 8.70 -6.99
CA ASP A 2 -6.62 9.01 -5.99
C ASP A 2 -7.96 8.29 -6.17
N LYS A 3 -8.48 8.25 -7.41
CA LYS A 3 -9.73 7.54 -7.72
C LYS A 3 -9.68 6.05 -7.35
N HIS A 4 -8.55 5.39 -7.61
CA HIS A 4 -8.39 3.96 -7.27
C HIS A 4 -8.30 3.77 -5.76
N LEU A 5 -7.55 4.63 -5.06
CA LEU A 5 -7.42 4.59 -3.61
C LEU A 5 -8.77 4.85 -2.91
N GLU A 6 -9.61 5.74 -3.44
CA GLU A 6 -10.94 5.98 -2.88
C GLU A 6 -11.88 4.76 -3.04
N ILE A 7 -11.83 4.09 -4.19
CA ILE A 7 -12.59 2.85 -4.40
C ILE A 7 -12.08 1.76 -3.44
N LEU A 8 -10.77 1.61 -3.31
CA LEU A 8 -10.17 0.61 -2.42
C LEU A 8 -10.46 0.91 -0.96
N ALA A 9 -10.46 2.17 -0.54
CA ALA A 9 -10.81 2.56 0.83
C ALA A 9 -12.25 2.18 1.21
N LYS A 10 -13.18 2.14 0.25
CA LYS A 10 -14.57 1.70 0.49
C LYS A 10 -14.70 0.18 0.62
N VAL A 11 -13.77 -0.57 0.04
CA VAL A 11 -13.77 -2.05 0.05
C VAL A 11 -12.95 -2.59 1.22
N HIS A 12 -11.77 -2.02 1.45
CA HIS A 12 -10.79 -2.44 2.46
C HIS A 12 -10.87 -1.55 3.70
N VAL A 13 -11.93 -1.73 4.49
CA VAL A 13 -12.16 -0.96 5.74
C VAL A 13 -11.13 -1.26 6.83
N GLU A 14 -10.43 -2.39 6.72
CA GLU A 14 -9.32 -2.76 7.59
C GLU A 14 -8.06 -1.91 7.34
N THR A 15 -7.94 -1.33 6.13
CA THR A 15 -6.78 -0.54 5.72
C THR A 15 -7.09 0.95 5.81
N ARG A 16 -6.21 1.72 6.46
CA ARG A 16 -6.33 3.17 6.51
C ARG A 16 -5.61 3.84 5.35
N PHE A 17 -6.37 4.55 4.53
CA PHE A 17 -5.83 5.35 3.43
C PHE A 17 -5.71 6.82 3.84
N PHE A 18 -4.52 7.40 3.68
CA PHE A 18 -4.25 8.80 3.99
C PHE A 18 -3.76 9.55 2.75
N LYS A 19 -4.19 10.80 2.62
CA LYS A 19 -3.66 11.73 1.62
C LYS A 19 -2.81 12.76 2.35
N LEU A 20 -1.58 12.94 1.87
CA LEU A 20 -0.65 13.94 2.39
C LEU A 20 -0.22 14.85 1.25
N ASN A 21 -0.26 16.16 1.48
CA ASN A 21 0.34 17.12 0.56
C ASN A 21 1.85 17.21 0.85
N ALA A 22 2.66 16.73 -0.08
CA ALA A 22 4.11 16.66 0.05
C ALA A 22 4.79 18.04 0.21
N GLU A 23 4.22 19.10 -0.37
CA GLU A 23 4.75 20.48 -0.29
C GLU A 23 4.54 21.08 1.10
N LYS A 24 3.41 20.75 1.73
CA LYS A 24 3.06 21.23 3.08
C LYS A 24 3.69 20.39 4.20
N ALA A 25 4.26 19.23 3.87
CA ALA A 25 4.77 18.26 4.84
C ALA A 25 6.24 17.87 4.57
N PRO A 26 7.18 18.84 4.60
CA PRO A 26 8.57 18.61 4.24
C PRO A 26 9.25 17.52 5.08
N PHE A 27 8.88 17.38 6.36
CA PHE A 27 9.40 16.33 7.24
C PHE A 27 9.11 14.92 6.70
N PHE A 28 7.86 14.66 6.29
CA PHE A 28 7.46 13.36 5.75
C PHE A 28 8.02 13.13 4.35
N SER A 29 8.05 14.16 3.51
CA SER A 29 8.64 14.07 2.17
C SER A 29 10.11 13.68 2.23
N ALA A 30 10.88 14.27 3.15
CA ALA A 30 12.28 13.88 3.38
C ALA A 30 12.41 12.48 3.99
N LYS A 31 11.61 12.17 5.03
CA LYS A 31 11.70 10.89 5.76
C LYS A 31 11.30 9.69 4.91
N LEU A 32 10.25 9.83 4.10
CA LEU A 32 9.75 8.80 3.17
C LEU A 32 10.46 8.83 1.81
N ARG A 33 11.44 9.73 1.65
CA ARG A 33 12.22 9.91 0.42
C ARG A 33 11.32 10.12 -0.81
N VAL A 34 10.30 10.97 -0.67
CA VAL A 34 9.42 11.35 -1.78
C VAL A 34 10.19 12.28 -2.71
N TRP A 35 10.59 11.77 -3.86
CA TRP A 35 11.30 12.54 -4.89
C TRP A 35 10.48 12.72 -6.18
N GLN A 36 9.47 11.88 -6.39
CA GLN A 36 8.56 11.95 -7.54
C GLN A 36 7.11 11.76 -7.08
N LEU A 37 6.20 12.59 -7.60
CA LEU A 37 4.76 12.42 -7.38
C LEU A 37 4.12 11.67 -8.55
N PRO A 38 3.10 10.83 -8.30
CA PRO A 38 2.60 10.40 -6.99
C PRO A 38 3.57 9.40 -6.31
N THR A 39 3.69 9.44 -4.98
CA THR A 39 4.36 8.36 -4.19
C THR A 39 3.34 7.75 -3.23
N LEU A 40 3.27 6.42 -3.20
CA LEU A 40 2.43 5.68 -2.26
C LEU A 40 3.31 4.92 -1.27
N ALA A 41 3.38 5.42 -0.03
CA ALA A 41 4.08 4.75 1.06
C ALA A 41 3.16 3.72 1.73
N LEU A 42 3.65 2.49 1.85
CA LEU A 42 2.96 1.35 2.42
C LEU A 42 3.46 1.09 3.84
N PHE A 43 2.53 0.98 4.77
CA PHE A 43 2.81 0.72 6.18
C PHE A 43 2.07 -0.51 6.65
N ARG A 44 2.74 -1.32 7.47
CA ARG A 44 2.16 -2.45 8.19
C ARG A 44 2.62 -2.38 9.63
N SER A 45 1.67 -2.42 10.57
CA SER A 45 1.95 -2.33 12.02
C SER A 45 2.84 -1.13 12.41
N GLY A 46 2.69 0.01 11.72
CA GLY A 46 3.46 1.24 11.99
C GLY A 46 4.84 1.30 11.36
N VAL A 47 5.30 0.24 10.69
CA VAL A 47 6.59 0.20 9.98
C VAL A 47 6.36 0.37 8.48
N SER A 48 7.19 1.18 7.83
CA SER A 48 7.16 1.32 6.36
C SER A 48 7.72 0.05 5.73
N VAL A 49 6.88 -0.65 4.97
CA VAL A 49 7.24 -1.91 4.32
C VAL A 49 7.78 -1.65 2.92
N HIS A 50 7.16 -0.72 2.20
CA HIS A 50 7.52 -0.42 0.82
C HIS A 50 7.03 0.97 0.40
N SER A 51 7.61 1.54 -0.66
CA SER A 51 7.15 2.79 -1.26
C SER A 51 7.09 2.66 -2.77
N ILE A 52 5.90 2.83 -3.34
CA ILE A 52 5.70 2.81 -4.79
C ILE A 52 5.90 4.23 -5.31
N ILE A 53 6.87 4.39 -6.20
CA ILE A 53 7.23 5.68 -6.78
C ILE A 53 6.61 5.79 -8.18
N GLY A 54 5.76 6.80 -8.38
CA GLY A 54 5.05 7.03 -9.63
C GLY A 54 4.16 5.85 -10.03
N PHE A 55 4.42 5.32 -11.23
CA PHE A 55 3.69 4.19 -11.82
C PHE A 55 4.63 3.03 -12.17
N ALA A 56 5.85 3.01 -11.65
CA ALA A 56 6.88 2.00 -11.96
C ALA A 56 6.36 0.57 -11.79
N GLU A 57 5.65 0.32 -10.70
CA GLU A 57 5.07 -1.00 -10.36
C GLU A 57 3.67 -1.22 -10.93
N LEU A 58 3.11 -0.23 -11.62
CA LEU A 58 1.78 -0.24 -12.24
C LEU A 58 1.89 -0.28 -13.76
N ALA A 59 2.90 -0.99 -14.28
CA ALA A 59 3.20 -1.14 -15.70
C ALA A 59 3.44 0.18 -16.44
N ASN A 60 3.88 1.23 -15.73
CA ASN A 60 4.18 2.56 -16.27
C ASN A 60 3.01 3.21 -17.04
N LYS A 61 1.77 2.82 -16.74
CA LYS A 61 0.57 3.40 -17.35
C LYS A 61 -0.29 4.04 -16.28
N ASP A 62 -0.76 5.25 -16.54
CA ASP A 62 -1.70 5.95 -15.65
C ASP A 62 -3.09 5.29 -15.69
N ASN A 63 -3.47 4.70 -16.82
CA ASN A 63 -4.74 3.99 -16.96
C ASN A 63 -4.61 2.50 -16.58
N PHE A 64 -4.46 2.23 -15.29
CA PHE A 64 -4.46 0.87 -14.74
C PHE A 64 -5.81 0.51 -14.10
N LYS A 65 -6.09 -0.80 -14.00
CA LYS A 65 -7.30 -1.29 -13.33
C LYS A 65 -7.13 -1.24 -11.82
N THR A 66 -8.18 -0.90 -11.07
CA THR A 66 -8.16 -0.91 -9.59
C THR A 66 -7.68 -2.26 -9.03
N LYS A 67 -8.07 -3.37 -9.66
CA LYS A 67 -7.63 -4.74 -9.30
C LYS A 67 -6.11 -4.92 -9.34
N THR A 68 -5.39 -4.22 -10.22
CA THR A 68 -3.93 -4.30 -10.29
C THR A 68 -3.29 -3.69 -9.05
N LEU A 69 -3.78 -2.52 -8.63
CA LEU A 69 -3.32 -1.85 -7.41
C LEU A 69 -3.73 -2.66 -6.17
N GLU A 70 -4.95 -3.19 -6.12
CA GLU A 70 -5.41 -4.06 -5.05
C GLU A 70 -4.48 -5.26 -4.84
N ARG A 71 -4.14 -5.97 -5.92
CA ARG A 71 -3.22 -7.11 -5.87
C ARG A 71 -1.83 -6.71 -5.38
N LEU A 72 -1.37 -5.51 -5.74
CA LEU A 72 -0.09 -4.98 -5.26
C LEU A 72 -0.13 -4.71 -3.75
N LEU A 73 -1.20 -4.08 -3.25
CA LEU A 73 -1.39 -3.83 -1.81
C LEU A 73 -1.51 -5.14 -1.02
N LYS A 74 -2.23 -6.14 -1.57
CA LYS A 74 -2.33 -7.49 -0.99
C LYS A 74 -0.98 -8.20 -0.95
N LYS A 75 -0.16 -8.06 -2.01
CA LYS A 75 1.20 -8.63 -2.05
C LYS A 75 2.10 -8.12 -0.93
N TYR A 76 1.96 -6.83 -0.56
CA TYR A 76 2.72 -6.24 0.55
C TYR A 76 2.03 -6.40 1.92
N GLY A 77 0.89 -7.11 1.98
CA GLY A 77 0.16 -7.35 3.22
C GLY A 77 -0.42 -6.09 3.88
N VAL A 78 -0.71 -5.05 3.07
CA VAL A 78 -1.33 -3.80 3.54
C VAL A 78 -2.85 -3.90 3.51
N CYS A 79 -3.39 -4.59 2.49
CA CYS A 79 -4.80 -4.94 2.38
C CYS A 79 -4.96 -6.46 2.48
N GLU A 80 -6.02 -6.92 3.14
CA GLU A 80 -6.32 -8.35 3.29
C GLU A 80 -7.71 -8.68 2.73
N ASP A 81 -7.97 -9.96 2.45
CA ASP A 81 -9.34 -10.39 2.17
C ASP A 81 -10.07 -10.65 3.48
N PRO A 82 -11.25 -10.05 3.73
CA PRO A 82 -11.99 -10.20 4.99
C PRO A 82 -12.26 -11.67 5.38
N LEU A 83 -12.35 -12.56 4.37
CA LEU A 83 -12.64 -13.98 4.57
C LEU A 83 -11.41 -14.82 4.97
N ARG A 84 -10.19 -14.27 4.89
CA ARG A 84 -8.96 -15.01 5.20
C ARG A 84 -8.67 -15.09 6.71
N GLN A 85 -9.31 -14.24 7.50
CA GLN A 85 -9.16 -14.24 8.97
C GLN A 85 -9.86 -15.42 9.66
N ILE A 86 -10.65 -16.21 8.94
CA ILE A 86 -11.35 -17.38 9.51
C ILE A 86 -10.46 -18.64 9.43
N SER A 87 -9.33 -18.63 8.72
CA SER A 87 -8.57 -19.86 8.43
C SER A 87 -7.06 -19.83 8.69
N SER A 88 -6.51 -18.93 9.52
CA SER A 88 -5.07 -18.97 9.85
C SER A 88 -4.80 -18.70 11.32
N GLY A 89 -5.29 -19.61 12.17
CA GLY A 89 -4.59 -19.99 13.38
C GLY A 89 -3.79 -21.26 13.11
N SER A 90 -2.57 -21.13 12.61
CA SER A 90 -1.48 -22.14 12.68
C SER A 90 -0.28 -21.68 11.83
N GLU A 91 0.85 -21.47 12.52
CA GLU A 91 2.23 -21.78 12.11
C GLU A 91 2.84 -21.09 10.87
N ASP A 92 3.86 -20.27 11.12
CA ASP A 92 5.17 -20.40 10.46
C ASP A 92 6.22 -19.91 11.47
N SER A 93 6.58 -20.82 12.38
CA SER A 93 7.92 -20.84 12.96
C SER A 93 8.74 -21.72 12.03
N ASP A 94 9.67 -21.15 11.28
CA ASP A 94 10.76 -21.93 10.70
C ASP A 94 12.05 -21.15 10.95
N GLU A 95 12.73 -21.57 12.03
CA GLU A 95 14.19 -21.54 12.14
C GLU A 95 14.82 -22.46 11.06
N ASP A 96 16.13 -22.28 10.87
CA ASP A 96 17.09 -23.05 10.05
C ASP A 96 17.25 -22.58 8.58
N LYS A 97 18.43 -22.13 8.11
CA LYS A 97 19.81 -22.43 8.50
C LYS A 97 20.78 -21.33 8.03
#